data_AF-A0A0J1M9N9-F1
#
_entry.id   AF-A0A0J1M9N9-F1
#
_cell.length_a   1.000
_cell.length_b   1.000
_cell.length_c   1.000
_cell.angle_alpha   90.00
_cell.angle_beta   90.00
_cell.angle_gamma   90.00
#
_symmetry.space_group_name_H-M   'P 1'
#
loop_
_entity.id
_entity.type
_entity.pdbx_description
1 polymer ?
#
loop_
_entity_poly.entity_id
_entity_poly.type
_entity_poly.pdbx_seq_one_letter_code
_entity_poly.pdbx_strand_id
1 'polypeptide(L)' 'MVNPVHVRLCSEIRRAWNQSRGSAGARTLADMLTQNGVAMSRYRAGRLMKYLNLSSYQPGKHQYKNARQEH' A
#
# COMPACT_ATOMS: atom_id res chain seq x y z
N MET A 1 4.03 -27.40 2.80
CA MET A 1 3.73 -26.98 1.42
C MET A 1 3.34 -25.52 1.41
N VAL A 2 4.02 -24.67 0.65
CA VAL A 2 3.66 -23.25 0.52
C VAL A 2 2.53 -23.13 -0.51
N ASN A 3 1.42 -22.48 -0.16
CA ASN A 3 0.31 -22.30 -1.09
C ASN A 3 0.71 -21.29 -2.20
N PRO A 4 0.74 -21.69 -3.49
CA PRO A 4 1.20 -20.82 -4.59
C PRO A 4 0.31 -19.57 -4.77
N VAL A 5 -0.98 -19.67 -4.48
CA VAL A 5 -1.90 -18.52 -4.51
C VAL A 5 -1.51 -17.51 -3.44
N HIS A 6 -1.13 -17.97 -2.26
CA HIS A 6 -0.70 -17.09 -1.17
C HIS A 6 0.59 -16.34 -1.53
N VAL A 7 1.56 -17.02 -2.14
CA VAL A 7 2.81 -16.38 -2.61
C VAL A 7 2.53 -15.31 -3.67
N ARG A 8 1.65 -15.61 -4.64
CA ARG A 8 1.27 -14.64 -5.68
C ARG A 8 0.62 -13.40 -5.07
N LEU A 9 -0.34 -13.58 -4.16
CA LEU A 9 -1.02 -12.45 -3.49
C LEU A 9 -0.04 -11.61 -2.65
N CYS A 10 0.91 -12.24 -1.97
CA CYS A 10 1.96 -11.52 -1.25
C CYS A 10 2.83 -10.68 -2.19
N SER A 11 3.17 -11.21 -3.36
CA SER A 11 3.95 -10.49 -4.39
C SER A 11 3.20 -9.27 -4.91
N GLU A 12 1.92 -9.43 -5.24
CA GLU A 12 1.08 -8.33 -5.74
C GLU A 12 0.87 -7.23 -4.68
N ILE A 13 0.70 -7.60 -3.41
CA ILE A 13 0.64 -6.63 -2.28
C ILE A 13 1.94 -5.82 -2.19
N ARG A 14 3.12 -6.47 -2.26
CA ARG A 14 4.41 -5.76 -2.22
C ARG A 14 4.56 -4.83 -3.42
N ARG A 15 4.17 -5.27 -4.60
CA ARG A 15 4.25 -4.49 -5.84
C ARG A 15 3.40 -3.22 -5.75
N ALA A 16 2.14 -3.34 -5.34
CA ALA A 16 1.23 -2.21 -5.16
C ALA A 16 1.70 -1.27 -4.03
N TRP A 17 2.21 -1.81 -2.92
CA TRP A 17 2.76 -1.01 -1.83
C TRP A 17 4.01 -0.21 -2.28
N ASN A 18 4.92 -0.84 -3.04
CA ASN A 18 6.08 -0.16 -3.63
C ASN A 18 5.67 0.92 -4.63
N GLN A 19 4.65 0.68 -5.46
CA GLN A 19 4.10 1.67 -6.38
C GLN A 19 3.58 2.91 -5.66
N SER A 20 3.00 2.73 -4.45
CA SER A 20 2.56 3.82 -3.59
C SER A 20 3.67 4.50 -2.78
N ARG A 21 4.93 4.04 -2.93
CA ARG A 21 6.09 4.50 -2.13
C ARG A 21 5.87 4.33 -0.61
N GLY A 22 5.15 3.28 -0.23
CA GLY A 22 4.85 2.94 1.17
C GLY A 22 3.70 3.70 1.83
N SER A 23 2.97 4.53 1.08
CA SER A 23 1.83 5.29 1.60
C SER A 23 0.51 4.52 1.59
N ALA A 24 0.36 3.52 0.70
CA ALA A 24 -0.90 2.78 0.53
C ALA A 24 -1.20 1.85 1.71
N GLY A 25 -2.35 2.09 2.35
CA GLY A 25 -2.93 1.20 3.35
C GLY A 25 -3.74 0.05 2.73
N ALA A 26 -4.26 -0.82 3.58
CA ALA A 26 -4.99 -2.02 3.18
C ALA A 26 -6.17 -1.74 2.23
N ARG A 27 -6.86 -0.59 2.39
CA ARG A 27 -7.96 -0.18 1.50
C ARG A 27 -7.44 0.15 0.11
N THR A 28 -6.47 1.05 0.02
CA THR A 28 -5.84 1.45 -1.25
C THR A 28 -5.23 0.26 -1.98
N LEU A 29 -4.56 -0.65 -1.27
CA LEU A 29 -4.00 -1.86 -1.88
C LEU A 29 -5.09 -2.79 -2.39
N ALA A 30 -6.19 -2.97 -1.66
CA ALA A 30 -7.32 -3.77 -2.12
C ALA A 30 -7.95 -3.18 -3.39
N ASP A 31 -8.09 -1.86 -3.45
CA ASP A 31 -8.63 -1.16 -4.62
C ASP A 31 -7.67 -1.29 -5.82
N MET A 32 -6.37 -1.07 -5.63
CA MET A 32 -5.33 -1.26 -6.66
C MET A 32 -5.31 -2.69 -7.20
N LEU A 33 -5.41 -3.69 -6.32
CA LEU A 33 -5.43 -5.10 -6.72
C LEU A 33 -6.70 -5.46 -7.48
N THR A 34 -7.84 -4.93 -7.04
CA THR A 34 -9.13 -5.15 -7.72
C THR A 34 -9.13 -4.53 -9.10
N GLN A 35 -8.56 -3.32 -9.26
CA GLN A 35 -8.36 -2.68 -10.57
C GLN A 35 -7.43 -3.49 -11.48
N ASN A 36 -6.44 -4.19 -10.91
CA ASN A 36 -5.55 -5.10 -11.62
C ASN A 36 -6.15 -6.51 -11.86
N GLY A 37 -7.46 -6.69 -11.63
CA GLY A 37 -8.17 -7.95 -11.87
C GLY A 37 -8.02 -9.00 -10.76
N VAL A 38 -7.40 -8.65 -9.62
CA VAL A 38 -7.27 -9.53 -8.45
C VAL A 38 -8.31 -9.13 -7.42
N ALA A 39 -9.42 -9.87 -7.35
CA ALA A 39 -10.47 -9.63 -6.36
C ALA A 39 -9.90 -9.70 -4.92
N MET A 40 -9.81 -8.54 -4.28
CA MET A 40 -9.17 -8.40 -2.98
C MET A 40 -10.07 -7.60 -2.02
N SER A 41 -10.32 -8.15 -0.84
CA SER A 41 -11.02 -7.41 0.21
C SER A 41 -10.03 -6.64 1.09
N ARG A 42 -10.49 -5.53 1.69
CA ARG A 42 -9.67 -4.75 2.64
C ARG A 42 -9.07 -5.61 3.75
N TYR A 43 -9.84 -6.59 4.25
CA TYR A 43 -9.44 -7.43 5.37
C TYR A 43 -8.35 -8.42 4.96
N ARG A 44 -8.47 -9.01 3.77
CA ARG A 44 -7.43 -9.90 3.22
C ARG A 44 -6.14 -9.12 2.93
N ALA A 45 -6.25 -7.95 2.31
CA ALA A 45 -5.10 -7.07 2.09
C ALA A 45 -4.41 -6.71 3.42
N GLY A 46 -5.17 -6.34 4.46
CA GLY A 46 -4.62 -6.03 5.78
C GLY A 46 -3.93 -7.22 6.47
N ARG A 47 -4.46 -8.44 6.32
CA ARG A 47 -3.81 -9.67 6.84
C ARG A 47 -2.49 -9.94 6.12
N LEU A 48 -2.47 -9.77 4.79
CA LEU A 48 -1.26 -9.92 3.99
C LEU A 48 -0.22 -8.84 4.32
N MET A 49 -0.63 -7.58 4.49
CA MET A 49 0.28 -6.52 4.94
C MET A 49 0.95 -6.87 6.27
N LYS A 50 0.17 -7.32 7.27
CA LYS A 50 0.71 -7.76 8.56
C LYS A 50 1.68 -8.95 8.41
N TYR A 51 1.31 -9.94 7.60
CA TYR A 51 2.18 -11.08 7.30
C TYR A 51 3.50 -10.65 6.65
N LEU A 52 3.48 -9.59 5.84
CA LEU A 52 4.66 -9.06 5.14
C LEU A 52 5.40 -7.97 5.93
N ASN A 53 4.97 -7.66 7.16
CA ASN A 53 5.47 -6.55 7.98
C ASN A 53 5.42 -5.19 7.25
N LEU A 54 4.40 -4.98 6.42
CA LEU A 54 4.17 -3.71 5.73
C LEU A 54 3.24 -2.82 6.55
N SER A 55 3.63 -1.57 6.70
CA SER A 55 2.79 -0.51 7.27
C SER A 55 2.61 0.61 6.23
N SER A 56 1.47 1.28 6.29
CA SER A 56 1.28 2.53 5.54
C SER A 56 1.82 3.67 6.37
N TYR A 57 2.80 4.40 5.85
CA TYR A 57 3.28 5.62 6.49
C TYR A 57 2.92 6.82 5.63
N GLN A 58 2.14 7.74 6.20
CA GLN A 58 1.92 9.04 5.55
C GLN A 58 3.16 9.90 5.86
N PRO A 59 3.84 10.48 4.84
CA PRO A 59 4.84 11.49 5.12
C PRO A 59 4.17 12.60 5.92
N GLY A 60 4.72 12.90 7.10
CA GLY A 60 4.19 13.95 7.97
C GLY A 60 4.09 15.29 7.23
N LYS A 61 3.25 16.18 7.76
CA LYS A 61 2.93 17.50 7.19
C LYS A 61 4.20 18.17 6.63
N HIS A 62 4.26 18.34 5.31
CA HIS A 62 5.38 19.04 4.66
C HIS A 62 5.57 20.39 5.34
N GLN A 63 6.73 20.60 5.96
CA GLN A 63 7.17 21.92 6.41
C GLN A 63 7.58 22.73 5.17
N TYR A 64 6.63 23.08 4.31
CA TYR A 64 6.86 24.20 3.40
C TYR A 64 7.01 25.44 4.28
N LYS A 65 8.24 25.88 4.50
CA LYS A 65 8.55 27.25 4.93
C LYS A 65 7.92 28.15 3.88
N ASN A 66 6.85 28.85 4.23
CA ASN A 66 6.33 29.95 3.43
C ASN A 66 7.48 30.94 3.22
N ALA A 67 8.10 30.92 2.05
CA ALA A 67 8.96 32.01 1.64
C ALA A 67 8.03 33.22 1.54
N ARG A 68 8.17 34.15 2.50
CA ARG A 68 7.60 35.50 2.42
C ARG A 68 8.02 36.09 1.08
N GLN A 69 7.08 36.25 0.16
CA GLN A 69 7.25 37.08 -1.01
C GLN A 69 6.45 38.35 -0.75
N GLU A 70 7.13 39.42 -0.34
CA GLU A 70 6.57 40.77 -0.34
C GLU A 70 6.52 41.27 -1.80
N HIS A 71 5.39 41.83 -2.20
CA HIS A 71 5.26 42.73 -3.34
C HIS A 71 4.30 43.84 -2.96
#